data_AF-A0A845WIJ3-F1
#
_entry.id   AF-A0A845WIJ3-F1
#
_cell.length_a   1.000
_cell.length_b   1.000
_cell.length_c   1.000
_cell.angle_alpha   90.00
_cell.angle_beta   90.00
_cell.angle_gamma   90.00
#
_symmetry.space_group_name_H-M   'P 1'
#
loop_
_entity.id
_entity.type
_entity.pdbx_description
1 polymer ?
#
loop_
_entity_poly.entity_id
_entity_poly.type
_entity_poly.pdbx_seq_one_letter_code
_entity_poly.pdbx_strand_id
1 'polypeptide(L)'
;MFYQLLTWIIALALTLSTTLLPIAPASANPVQTENVEVQLISEVINIQPGTPFWVGLHFNINPGWHTYWRNPGDSGLGATLKWT
;
A
#
# COMPACT_ATOMS: atom_id res chain seq x y z
N MET A 1 -0.80 -19.16 -46.25
CA MET A 1 -0.86 -20.16 -45.16
C MET A 1 0.18 -19.89 -44.06
N PHE A 2 1.47 -19.82 -44.37
CA PHE A 2 2.54 -19.62 -43.37
C PHE A 2 2.44 -18.30 -42.57
N TYR A 3 2.17 -17.18 -43.25
CA TYR A 3 1.97 -15.87 -42.60
C TYR A 3 0.78 -15.82 -41.62
N GLN A 4 -0.28 -16.60 -41.90
CA GLN A 4 -1.48 -16.67 -41.05
C GLN A 4 -1.21 -17.43 -39.76
N LEU A 5 -0.48 -18.54 -39.85
CA LEU A 5 -0.03 -19.31 -38.67
C LEU A 5 0.87 -18.46 -37.77
N LEU A 6 1.78 -17.69 -38.36
CA LEU A 6 2.69 -16.79 -37.64
C LEU A 6 1.92 -15.69 -36.88
N THR A 7 0.88 -15.09 -37.49
CA THR A 7 0.04 -14.11 -36.80
C THR A 7 -0.72 -14.69 -35.61
N TRP A 8 -1.19 -15.93 -35.69
CA TRP A 8 -1.88 -16.59 -34.57
C TRP A 8 -0.93 -16.93 -33.42
N ILE A 9 0.30 -17.34 -33.72
CA ILE A 9 1.32 -17.61 -32.69
C ILE A 9 1.72 -16.32 -31.96
N ILE A 10 1.89 -15.21 -32.68
CA ILE A 10 2.20 -13.91 -32.08
C ILE A 10 1.03 -13.42 -31.22
N ALA A 11 -0.21 -13.55 -31.72
CA ALA A 11 -1.41 -13.19 -30.96
C ALA A 11 -1.54 -14.02 -29.67
N LEU A 12 -1.28 -15.34 -29.74
CA LEU A 12 -1.32 -16.24 -28.58
C LEU A 12 -0.18 -15.94 -27.59
N ALA A 13 1.01 -15.62 -28.08
CA ALA A 13 2.13 -15.23 -27.22
C ALA A 13 1.86 -13.89 -26.52
N LEU A 14 1.22 -12.93 -27.21
CA LEU A 14 0.84 -11.64 -26.62
C LEU A 14 -0.24 -11.80 -25.54
N THR A 15 -1.25 -12.64 -25.78
CA THR A 15 -2.32 -12.88 -24.79
C THR A 15 -1.85 -13.71 -23.59
N LEU A 16 -0.87 -14.60 -23.78
CA LEU A 16 -0.28 -15.36 -22.67
C LEU A 16 0.68 -14.51 -21.83
N SER A 17 1.30 -13.49 -22.43
CA SER A 17 2.21 -12.57 -21.73
C SER A 17 1.46 -11.59 -20.82
N THR A 18 0.23 -11.20 -21.17
CA THR A 18 -0.57 -10.27 -20.36
C THR A 18 -1.23 -10.90 -19.13
N THR A 19 -1.41 -12.23 -19.10
CA THR A 19 -2.02 -12.94 -17.96
C THR A 19 -1.03 -13.26 -16.82
N LEU A 20 0.27 -13.09 -17.05
CA LEU A 20 1.33 -13.39 -16.08
C LEU A 20 1.77 -12.17 -15.25
N LEU A 21 1.07 -11.04 -15.32
CA LEU A 21 1.39 -9.90 -14.48
C LEU A 21 1.14 -10.27 -13.00
N PRO A 22 2.17 -10.28 -12.14
CA PRO A 22 1.97 -10.51 -10.73
C PRO A 22 1.09 -9.40 -10.18
N ILE A 23 -0.08 -9.76 -9.65
CA ILE A 23 -0.90 -8.86 -8.87
C ILE A 23 -0.17 -8.69 -7.53
N ALA A 24 0.63 -7.63 -7.42
CA ALA A 24 1.26 -7.28 -6.17
C ALA A 24 0.17 -6.88 -5.16
N PRO A 25 0.26 -7.32 -3.89
CA PRO A 25 -0.65 -6.85 -2.86
C PRO A 25 -0.54 -5.33 -2.76
N ALA A 26 -1.68 -4.65 -2.77
CA ALA A 26 -1.73 -3.21 -2.58
C ALA A 26 -1.33 -2.89 -1.14
N SER A 27 -0.16 -2.27 -0.95
CA SER A 27 0.25 -1.69 0.32
C SER A 27 0.06 -0.18 0.27
N ALA A 28 -0.28 0.42 1.41
CA ALA A 28 -0.18 1.86 1.54
C ALA A 28 1.30 2.27 1.38
N ASN A 29 1.56 3.33 0.59
CA ASN A 29 2.89 3.91 0.52
C ASN A 29 3.21 4.59 1.87
N PRO A 30 4.42 4.39 2.43
CA PRO A 30 4.84 5.13 3.62
C PRO A 30 4.81 6.64 3.38
N VAL A 31 4.46 7.39 4.41
CA VAL A 31 4.74 8.82 4.49
C VAL A 31 6.10 8.99 5.14
N GLN A 32 6.99 9.70 4.45
CA GLN A 32 8.39 9.82 4.85
C GLN A 32 8.79 11.27 5.08
N THR A 33 9.50 11.49 6.18
CA THR A 33 10.19 12.75 6.51
C THR A 33 11.63 12.44 6.90
N GLU A 34 12.41 13.45 7.25
CA GLU A 34 13.82 13.26 7.67
C GLU A 34 13.96 12.36 8.91
N ASN A 35 13.02 12.45 9.86
CA ASN A 35 13.16 11.80 11.17
C ASN A 35 12.06 10.79 11.52
N VAL A 36 11.03 10.71 10.69
CA VAL A 36 9.88 9.84 10.94
C VAL A 36 9.40 9.22 9.64
N GLU A 37 9.24 7.91 9.68
CA GLU A 37 8.52 7.10 8.72
C GLU A 37 7.19 6.65 9.32
N VAL A 38 6.09 6.83 8.59
CA VAL A 38 4.76 6.38 9.01
C VAL A 38 4.15 5.47 7.95
N GLN A 39 3.68 4.30 8.37
CA GLN A 39 2.99 3.34 7.51
C GLN A 39 1.62 2.98 8.06
N LEU A 40 0.66 2.79 7.16
CA LEU A 40 -0.60 2.13 7.48
C LEU A 40 -0.41 0.62 7.35
N ILE A 41 -0.62 -0.09 8.45
CA ILE A 41 -0.60 -1.56 8.50
C ILE A 41 -2.02 -2.10 8.69
N SER A 42 -2.27 -3.31 8.21
CA SER A 42 -3.58 -3.96 8.28
C SER A 42 -3.47 -5.28 9.02
N GLU A 43 -4.50 -5.62 9.80
CA GLU A 43 -4.68 -6.94 10.40
C GLU A 43 -4.87 -8.04 9.34
N VAL A 44 -5.46 -7.68 8.20
CA VAL A 44 -5.83 -8.61 7.12
C VAL A 44 -5.14 -8.25 5.81
N ILE A 45 -4.85 -9.28 5.00
CA ILE A 45 -4.33 -9.12 3.64
C ILE A 45 -5.43 -8.89 2.60
N ASN A 46 -6.65 -9.33 2.89
CA ASN A 46 -7.83 -9.20 2.02
C ASN A 46 -9.02 -8.74 2.86
N ILE A 47 -9.84 -7.85 2.31
CA ILE A 47 -11.03 -7.33 2.98
C ILE A 47 -12.29 -8.09 2.53
N GLN A 48 -13.23 -8.29 3.45
CA GLN A 48 -14.55 -8.85 3.16
C GLN A 48 -15.62 -7.78 3.41
N PRO A 49 -16.54 -7.53 2.45
CA PRO A 49 -17.63 -6.58 2.66
C PRO A 49 -18.44 -6.89 3.93
N GLY A 50 -18.72 -5.86 4.72
CA GLY A 50 -19.49 -5.97 5.97
C GLY A 50 -18.73 -6.56 7.16
N THR A 51 -17.46 -6.96 6.98
CA THR A 51 -16.64 -7.50 8.08
C THR A 51 -15.69 -6.40 8.56
N PRO A 52 -15.79 -5.93 9.82
CA PRO A 52 -14.84 -4.98 10.36
C PRO A 52 -13.46 -5.64 10.55
N PHE A 53 -12.42 -4.85 10.37
CA PHE A 53 -11.03 -5.26 10.57
C PHE A 53 -10.24 -4.10 11.17
N TRP A 54 -9.09 -4.40 11.78
CA TRP A 54 -8.23 -3.38 12.35
C TRP A 54 -7.16 -2.88 11.37
N VAL A 55 -6.85 -1.60 11.52
CA VAL A 55 -5.69 -0.95 10.89
C VAL A 55 -4.88 -0.24 11.96
N GLY A 56 -3.57 -0.20 11.77
CA GLY A 56 -2.63 0.46 12.66
C GLY A 56 -1.81 1.51 11.93
N LEU A 57 -1.42 2.58 12.63
CA LEU A 57 -0.37 3.48 12.18
C LEU A 57 0.92 3.08 12.88
N HIS A 58 1.89 2.60 12.11
CA HIS A 58 3.21 2.26 12.59
C HIS A 58 4.15 3.44 12.37
N PHE A 59 4.73 3.96 13.47
CA PHE A 59 5.69 5.04 13.45
C PHE A 59 7.08 4.48 13.71
N ASN A 60 7.99 4.65 12.76
CA ASN A 60 9.41 4.43 12.96
C ASN A 60 10.08 5.81 13.12
N ILE A 61 10.56 6.10 14.33
CA ILE A 61 11.02 7.43 14.74
C ILE A 61 12.50 7.37 15.09
N ASN A 62 13.30 8.24 14.49
CA ASN A 62 14.73 8.34 14.79
C ASN A 62 14.99 8.68 16.27
N PRO A 63 16.10 8.20 16.86
CA PRO A 63 16.45 8.53 18.25
C PRO A 63 16.47 10.05 18.50
N GLY A 64 15.92 10.47 19.65
CA GLY A 64 15.81 11.87 20.04
C GLY A 64 14.56 12.59 19.50
N TRP A 65 13.86 11.98 18.54
CA TRP A 65 12.60 12.50 18.01
C TRP A 65 11.40 11.81 18.66
N HIS A 66 10.28 12.52 18.70
CA HIS A 66 9.03 12.02 19.23
C HIS A 66 7.86 12.71 18.54
N THR A 67 6.69 12.04 18.55
CA THR A 67 5.42 12.63 18.15
C THR A 67 4.57 12.92 19.40
N TYR A 68 3.52 13.72 19.23
CA TYR A 68 2.64 14.07 20.33
C TYR A 68 1.49 13.08 20.48
N TRP A 69 1.04 12.90 21.73
CA TRP A 69 -0.18 12.16 22.04
C TRP A 69 -1.43 12.91 21.56
N ARG A 70 -2.58 12.22 21.55
CA ARG A 70 -3.87 12.78 21.16
C ARG A 70 -4.24 14.06 21.94
N ASN A 71 -3.83 14.14 23.21
CA ASN A 71 -3.96 15.35 24.01
C ASN A 71 -2.57 15.95 24.27
N PRO A 72 -2.07 16.83 23.37
CA PRO A 72 -0.70 17.32 23.41
C PRO A 72 -0.46 18.51 24.37
N GLY A 73 -1.53 19.02 25.01
CA GLY A 73 -1.46 20.30 25.73
C GLY A 73 -1.23 21.47 24.77
N ASP A 74 -0.62 22.54 25.27
CA ASP A 74 -0.46 23.81 24.52
C ASP A 74 0.66 23.81 23.48
N SER A 75 1.46 22.75 23.38
CA SER A 75 2.75 22.77 22.68
C SER A 75 2.88 21.83 21.49
N GLY A 76 1.82 21.12 21.09
CA GLY A 76 1.94 20.11 20.04
C GLY A 76 0.70 19.90 19.18
N LEU A 77 0.91 19.21 18.06
CA LEU A 77 -0.14 18.66 17.20
C LEU A 77 0.03 17.15 17.15
N GLY A 78 -0.98 16.42 17.63
CA GLY A 78 -1.01 14.96 17.50
C GLY A 78 -1.15 14.53 16.03
N ALA A 79 -0.79 13.27 15.75
CA ALA A 79 -0.97 12.71 14.42
C ALA A 79 -2.45 12.71 14.01
N THR A 80 -2.74 13.10 12.76
CA THR A 80 -4.10 13.07 12.19
C THR A 80 -4.18 12.04 11.08
N LEU A 81 -5.36 11.42 10.94
CA LEU A 81 -5.67 10.47 9.88
C LEU A 81 -6.98 10.89 9.24
N LYS A 82 -6.96 11.06 7.91
CA LYS A 82 -8.15 11.37 7.12
C LYS A 82 -8.36 10.27 6.09
N TRP A 83 -9.54 9.66 6.12
CA TRP A 83 -9.99 8.67 5.15
C TRP A 83 -10.59 9.36 3.91
N THR A 84 -10.51 8.69 2.76
CA THR A 84 -11.13 9.09 1.49
C THR A 84 -11.94 7.95 0.92
#